data_AF-V6TY13-F1
#
_entry.id   AF-V6TY13-F1
#
_cell.length_a   1.000
_cell.length_b   1.000
_cell.length_c   1.000
_cell.angle_alpha   90.00
_cell.angle_beta   90.00
_cell.angle_gamma   90.00
#
_symmetry.space_group_name_H-M   'P 1'
#
loop_
_entity.id
_entity.type
_entity.pdbx_description
1 polymer ?
#
loop_
_entity_poly.entity_id
_entity_poly.type
_entity_poly.pdbx_seq_one_letter_code
_entity_poly.pdbx_strand_id
1 'polypeptide(L)'
;MFCDIFYGGHVGDDLDRRLMRSFMDSLMSDALFEDGKFFAPDFPVPSPMSYDGYKAYIAEALPEESPKMYGLHPNAEIMFLTTQSNTLFMMLMQLQPRTSAASTDGELSREDRCKAQLEDILDMLPENFDMLEITDRVEERTPYVSVCLQECGRMNELLSTIKSSLKELALGLKGDLTISEQMEALMQSMYLDVVPAKWEAVAYPSMKTLGPWLKDMIQRCDQLVSWSSDLNLPKAVWLPALFNPQSFLRAVLQSTARMNQWPLDKMALITDVTKKELSEITAPPREGAYIYGLYMEGARWDKKGGCIRDSILKDLFPELPPIYLKAVTADKADLKDVYDCPVYKTKRRGPTYIWTFQIKTREPPAKWILAGVSLLMAADI
;
A
#
# COMPACT_ATOMS: atom_id res chain seq x y z
N MET A 1 -32.13 2.88 0.24
CA MET A 1 -32.98 1.73 0.65
C MET A 1 -32.42 0.41 0.12
N PHE A 2 -32.22 0.25 -1.20
CA PHE A 2 -31.75 -1.01 -1.78
C PHE A 2 -30.35 -1.42 -1.30
N CYS A 3 -29.34 -0.52 -1.37
CA CYS A 3 -27.99 -0.80 -0.86
C CYS A 3 -27.97 -1.15 0.62
N ASP A 4 -28.51 -0.27 1.47
CA ASP A 4 -28.30 -0.35 2.92
C ASP A 4 -29.12 -1.44 3.59
N ILE A 5 -30.31 -1.77 3.05
CA ILE A 5 -31.23 -2.73 3.68
C ILE A 5 -31.09 -4.12 3.07
N PHE A 6 -31.02 -4.24 1.73
CA PHE A 6 -30.98 -5.55 1.08
C PHE A 6 -29.57 -6.14 1.02
N TYR A 7 -28.55 -5.29 0.78
CA TYR A 7 -27.15 -5.74 0.67
C TYR A 7 -26.27 -5.32 1.86
N GLY A 8 -26.66 -4.30 2.61
CA GLY A 8 -25.85 -3.70 3.68
C GLY A 8 -25.59 -4.63 4.87
N GLY A 9 -26.45 -5.64 5.09
CA GLY A 9 -26.22 -6.69 6.09
C GLY A 9 -25.10 -7.67 5.70
N HIS A 10 -24.76 -7.77 4.42
CA HIS A 10 -23.70 -8.65 3.91
C HIS A 10 -22.35 -7.94 3.77
N VAL A 11 -22.34 -6.61 3.77
CA VAL A 11 -21.12 -5.81 3.61
C VAL A 11 -20.79 -5.12 4.92
N GLY A 12 -19.67 -5.54 5.53
CA GLY A 12 -19.20 -5.01 6.80
C GLY A 12 -18.34 -3.74 6.66
N ASP A 13 -17.66 -3.57 5.53
CA ASP A 13 -16.73 -2.45 5.29
C ASP A 13 -17.45 -1.21 4.73
N ASP A 14 -17.13 -0.03 5.28
CA ASP A 14 -17.79 1.22 4.90
C ASP A 14 -17.35 1.74 3.52
N LEU A 15 -16.13 1.42 3.06
CA LEU A 15 -15.67 1.77 1.72
C LEU A 15 -16.37 0.90 0.67
N ASP A 16 -16.58 -0.38 0.96
CA ASP A 16 -17.38 -1.27 0.10
C ASP A 16 -18.84 -0.82 0.04
N ARG A 17 -19.42 -0.38 1.17
CA ARG A 17 -20.77 0.23 1.17
C ARG A 17 -20.81 1.51 0.34
N ARG A 18 -19.81 2.36 0.45
CA ARG A 18 -19.67 3.58 -0.37
C ARG A 18 -19.58 3.25 -1.86
N LEU A 19 -18.86 2.19 -2.23
CA LEU A 19 -18.78 1.69 -3.60
C LEU A 19 -20.15 1.22 -4.10
N MET A 20 -20.85 0.39 -3.33
CA MET A 20 -22.19 -0.09 -3.69
C MET A 20 -23.20 1.04 -3.88
N ARG A 21 -23.19 2.05 -2.99
CA ARG A 21 -24.05 3.24 -3.15
C ARG A 21 -23.73 3.97 -4.44
N SER A 22 -22.44 4.16 -4.75
CA SER A 22 -22.02 4.84 -5.98
C SER A 22 -22.43 4.07 -7.25
N PHE A 23 -22.37 2.73 -7.23
CA PHE A 23 -22.87 1.90 -8.34
C PHE A 23 -24.38 2.04 -8.50
N MET A 24 -25.14 1.99 -7.41
CA MET A 24 -26.60 2.07 -7.47
C MET A 24 -27.07 3.46 -7.88
N ASP A 25 -26.43 4.52 -7.39
CA ASP A 25 -26.73 5.89 -7.83
C ASP A 25 -26.44 6.07 -9.33
N SER A 26 -25.45 5.35 -9.87
CA SER A 26 -25.14 5.36 -11.31
C SER A 26 -26.09 4.49 -12.14
N LEU A 27 -26.56 3.35 -11.63
CA LEU A 27 -27.38 2.36 -12.34
C LEU A 27 -28.89 2.56 -12.17
N MET A 28 -29.30 3.25 -11.10
CA MET A 28 -30.69 3.53 -10.75
C MET A 28 -30.92 5.04 -10.71
N SER A 29 -30.46 5.74 -11.75
CA SER A 29 -30.68 7.18 -11.93
C SER A 29 -31.84 7.43 -12.88
N ASP A 30 -32.68 8.41 -12.57
CA ASP A 30 -33.74 8.87 -13.48
C ASP A 30 -33.17 9.34 -14.83
N ALA A 31 -31.90 9.78 -14.84
CA ALA A 31 -31.20 10.18 -16.05
C ALA A 31 -30.97 9.03 -17.03
N LEU A 32 -31.11 7.76 -16.63
CA LEU A 32 -30.99 6.60 -17.52
C LEU A 32 -32.24 6.35 -18.37
N PHE A 33 -33.38 6.97 -18.04
CA PHE A 33 -34.59 6.91 -18.85
C PHE A 33 -34.59 7.93 -20.01
N GLU A 34 -33.57 8.79 -20.09
CA GLU A 34 -33.36 9.69 -21.23
C GLU A 34 -32.80 8.92 -22.43
N ASP A 35 -33.27 9.25 -23.64
CA ASP A 35 -32.79 8.62 -24.87
C ASP A 35 -31.27 8.83 -25.08
N GLY A 36 -30.58 7.79 -25.54
CA GLY A 36 -29.15 7.85 -25.88
C GLY A 36 -28.18 7.65 -24.71
N LYS A 37 -28.65 7.11 -23.58
CA LYS A 37 -27.81 6.75 -22.43
C LYS A 37 -27.30 5.32 -22.53
N PHE A 38 -26.21 5.07 -21.82
CA PHE A 38 -25.49 3.81 -21.82
C PHE A 38 -25.35 3.29 -20.38
N PHE A 39 -25.55 1.99 -20.18
CA PHE A 39 -25.26 1.34 -18.90
C PHE A 39 -23.76 1.16 -18.67
N ALA A 40 -23.03 0.93 -19.75
CA ALA A 40 -21.57 0.80 -19.80
C ALA A 40 -21.09 1.35 -21.15
N PRO A 41 -19.79 1.69 -21.31
CA PRO A 41 -19.25 2.05 -22.62
C PRO A 41 -19.66 1.01 -23.67
N ASP A 42 -20.24 1.49 -24.77
CA ASP A 42 -20.74 0.68 -25.89
C ASP A 42 -21.92 -0.26 -25.56
N PHE A 43 -22.59 -0.10 -24.41
CA PHE A 43 -23.80 -0.84 -24.05
C PHE A 43 -24.99 0.09 -23.78
N PRO A 44 -25.86 0.36 -24.79
CA PRO A 44 -26.96 1.31 -24.64
C PRO A 44 -28.06 0.77 -23.72
N VAL A 45 -28.82 1.69 -23.11
CA VAL A 45 -30.02 1.33 -22.33
C VAL A 45 -31.10 0.86 -23.30
N PRO A 46 -31.61 -0.38 -23.17
CA PRO A 46 -32.68 -0.89 -24.01
C PRO A 46 -34.01 -0.18 -23.71
N SER A 47 -34.82 0.04 -24.74
CA SER A 47 -36.22 0.47 -24.55
C SER A 47 -37.01 -0.58 -23.77
N PRO A 48 -38.08 -0.19 -23.04
CA PRO A 48 -38.89 -1.14 -22.28
C PRO A 48 -39.38 -2.31 -23.15
N MET A 49 -38.95 -3.53 -22.80
CA MET A 49 -39.25 -4.76 -23.54
C MET A 49 -39.71 -5.88 -22.60
N SER A 50 -40.18 -7.00 -23.17
CA SER A 50 -40.49 -8.19 -22.38
C SER A 50 -39.22 -8.82 -21.80
N TYR A 51 -39.37 -9.68 -20.79
CA TYR A 51 -38.24 -10.39 -20.19
C TYR A 51 -37.41 -11.17 -21.21
N ASP A 52 -38.06 -11.89 -22.13
CA ASP A 52 -37.37 -12.61 -23.20
C ASP A 52 -36.71 -11.67 -24.21
N GLY A 53 -37.29 -10.48 -24.43
CA GLY A 53 -36.68 -9.41 -25.21
C GLY A 53 -35.36 -8.92 -24.59
N TYR A 54 -35.32 -8.69 -23.28
CA TYR A 54 -34.08 -8.30 -22.60
C TYR A 54 -33.00 -9.38 -22.70
N LYS A 55 -33.36 -10.66 -22.63
CA LYS A 55 -32.40 -11.76 -22.81
C LYS A 55 -31.79 -11.76 -24.20
N ALA A 56 -32.62 -11.62 -25.23
CA ALA A 56 -32.15 -11.54 -26.62
C ALA A 56 -31.25 -10.32 -26.83
N TYR A 57 -31.64 -9.16 -26.28
CA TYR A 57 -30.84 -7.94 -26.33
C TYR A 57 -29.48 -8.10 -25.66
N ILE A 58 -29.42 -8.69 -24.46
CA ILE A 58 -28.14 -8.93 -23.78
C ILE A 58 -27.26 -9.89 -24.61
N ALA A 59 -27.84 -10.92 -25.22
CA ALA A 59 -27.08 -11.88 -26.03
C ALA A 59 -26.49 -11.26 -27.32
N GLU A 60 -27.16 -10.26 -27.90
CA GLU A 60 -26.75 -9.64 -29.16
C GLU A 60 -25.93 -8.36 -28.97
N ALA A 61 -26.27 -7.54 -27.97
CA ALA A 61 -25.74 -6.18 -27.80
C ALA A 61 -24.65 -6.08 -26.73
N LEU A 62 -24.45 -7.08 -25.86
CA LEU A 62 -23.41 -7.02 -24.84
C LEU A 62 -22.02 -7.19 -25.49
N PRO A 63 -21.11 -6.22 -25.35
CA PRO A 63 -19.75 -6.35 -25.88
C PRO A 63 -18.92 -7.36 -25.08
N GLU A 64 -17.71 -7.67 -25.56
CA GLU A 64 -16.73 -8.43 -24.77
C GLU A 64 -16.40 -7.69 -23.46
N GLU A 65 -16.47 -8.43 -22.35
CA GLU A 65 -16.24 -7.88 -21.02
C GLU A 65 -14.88 -7.18 -20.94
N SER A 66 -14.90 -5.92 -20.47
CA SER A 66 -13.68 -5.16 -20.23
C SER A 66 -13.80 -4.38 -18.92
N PRO A 67 -12.68 -4.04 -18.26
CA PRO A 67 -12.71 -3.28 -17.01
C PRO A 67 -13.48 -1.96 -17.13
N LYS A 68 -13.48 -1.35 -18.33
CA LYS A 68 -14.20 -0.09 -18.60
C LYS A 68 -15.70 -0.22 -18.38
N MET A 69 -16.28 -1.40 -18.60
CA MET A 69 -17.71 -1.63 -18.36
C MET A 69 -18.09 -1.45 -16.89
N TYR A 70 -17.15 -1.71 -16.01
CA TYR A 70 -17.33 -1.61 -14.57
C TYR A 70 -16.82 -0.27 -14.01
N GLY A 71 -16.51 0.70 -14.88
CA GLY A 71 -15.94 1.99 -14.49
C GLY A 71 -14.44 1.98 -14.20
N LEU A 72 -13.76 0.84 -14.39
CA LEU A 72 -12.33 0.70 -14.13
C LEU A 72 -11.48 1.13 -15.32
N HIS A 73 -10.24 1.54 -15.05
CA HIS A 73 -9.25 1.82 -16.09
C HIS A 73 -8.70 0.52 -16.70
N PRO A 74 -8.37 0.45 -18.02
CA PRO A 74 -7.82 -0.74 -18.67
C PRO A 74 -6.55 -1.33 -18.03
N ASN A 75 -5.81 -0.51 -17.27
CA ASN A 75 -4.66 -0.99 -16.49
C ASN A 75 -5.04 -2.10 -15.50
N ALA A 76 -6.30 -2.19 -15.05
CA ALA A 76 -6.78 -3.26 -14.20
C ALA A 76 -6.64 -4.64 -14.85
N GLU A 77 -6.84 -4.75 -16.16
CA GLU A 77 -6.68 -6.01 -16.89
C GLU A 77 -5.20 -6.41 -16.99
N ILE A 78 -4.31 -5.45 -17.27
CA ILE A 78 -2.86 -5.68 -17.27
C ILE A 78 -2.42 -6.23 -15.91
N MET A 79 -2.88 -5.60 -14.82
CA MET A 79 -2.60 -6.05 -13.46
C MET A 79 -3.10 -7.47 -13.21
N PHE A 80 -4.35 -7.75 -13.56
CA PHE A 80 -4.97 -9.06 -13.38
C PHE A 80 -4.19 -10.16 -14.12
N LEU A 81 -3.85 -9.95 -15.39
CA LEU A 81 -3.07 -10.89 -16.19
C LEU A 81 -1.65 -11.07 -15.63
N THR A 82 -1.03 -10.00 -15.12
CA THR A 82 0.30 -10.08 -14.51
C THR A 82 0.27 -10.91 -13.23
N THR A 83 -0.71 -10.69 -12.35
CA THR A 83 -0.87 -11.47 -11.12
C THR A 83 -1.16 -12.95 -11.40
N GLN A 84 -1.99 -13.26 -12.40
CA GLN A 84 -2.22 -14.63 -12.84
C GLN A 84 -0.94 -15.27 -13.38
N SER A 85 -0.17 -14.54 -14.19
CA SER A 85 1.11 -15.04 -14.74
C SER A 85 2.12 -15.33 -13.63
N ASN A 86 2.25 -14.42 -12.65
CA ASN A 86 3.13 -14.62 -11.49
C ASN A 86 2.70 -15.85 -10.67
N THR A 87 1.39 -16.04 -10.48
CA THR A 87 0.84 -17.21 -9.79
C THR A 87 1.19 -18.51 -10.52
N LEU A 88 1.06 -18.52 -11.86
CA LEU A 88 1.44 -19.66 -12.69
C LEU A 88 2.94 -19.97 -12.57
N PHE A 89 3.81 -18.96 -12.65
CA PHE A 89 5.26 -19.15 -12.50
C PHE A 89 5.62 -19.71 -11.13
N MET A 90 5.01 -19.21 -10.05
CA MET A 90 5.22 -19.76 -8.70
C MET A 90 4.79 -21.23 -8.61
N MET A 91 3.63 -21.59 -9.17
CA MET A 91 3.19 -22.99 -9.21
C MET A 91 4.16 -23.88 -9.99
N LEU A 92 4.67 -23.42 -11.13
CA LEU A 92 5.65 -24.16 -11.93
C LEU A 92 6.97 -24.35 -11.17
N MET A 93 7.46 -23.34 -10.46
CA MET A 93 8.66 -23.46 -9.62
C MET A 93 8.46 -24.47 -8.49
N GLN A 94 7.27 -24.54 -7.89
CA GLN A 94 6.96 -25.50 -6.83
C GLN A 94 6.87 -26.96 -7.35
N LEU A 95 6.52 -27.15 -8.62
CA LEU A 95 6.44 -28.46 -9.27
C LEU A 95 7.80 -28.99 -9.74
N GLN A 96 8.86 -28.17 -9.75
CA GLN A 96 10.18 -28.65 -10.11
C GLN A 96 10.64 -29.80 -9.20
N PRO A 97 11.23 -30.88 -9.73
CA PRO A 97 11.68 -32.02 -8.94
C PRO A 97 12.62 -31.56 -7.82
N ARG A 98 12.25 -31.84 -6.57
CA ARG A 98 13.04 -31.50 -5.37
C ARG A 98 14.27 -32.39 -5.21
N THR A 99 14.30 -33.51 -5.92
CA THR A 99 15.42 -34.45 -5.92
C THR A 99 16.38 -34.07 -7.04
N SER A 100 17.60 -33.74 -6.64
CA SER A 100 18.79 -33.62 -7.48
C SER A 100 19.07 -34.92 -8.22
N ALA A 101 18.29 -35.23 -9.26
CA ALA A 101 18.52 -36.35 -10.16
C ALA A 101 19.06 -35.85 -11.51
N ALA A 102 20.04 -34.94 -11.44
CA ALA A 102 21.03 -34.61 -12.47
C ALA A 102 21.79 -33.36 -12.01
N SER A 103 22.72 -33.51 -11.06
CA SER A 103 23.82 -32.54 -11.00
C SER A 103 24.68 -32.77 -12.25
N THR A 104 24.34 -32.09 -13.35
CA THR A 104 25.32 -31.82 -14.40
C THR A 104 26.47 -31.05 -13.75
N ASP A 105 27.69 -31.52 -14.02
CA ASP A 105 28.95 -30.98 -13.53
C ASP A 105 28.98 -29.44 -13.75
N GLY A 106 28.80 -28.66 -12.67
CA GLY A 106 28.82 -27.19 -12.71
C GLY A 106 27.66 -26.42 -12.05
N GLU A 107 26.52 -27.05 -11.71
CA GLU A 107 25.46 -26.36 -10.96
C GLU A 107 25.69 -26.46 -9.44
N LEU A 108 25.78 -25.30 -8.78
CA LEU A 108 25.85 -25.18 -7.31
C LEU A 108 24.70 -25.95 -6.65
N SER A 109 25.00 -26.73 -5.62
CA SER A 109 23.97 -27.39 -4.81
C SER A 109 22.99 -26.35 -4.27
N ARG A 110 21.72 -26.74 -4.05
CA ARG A 110 20.72 -25.90 -3.40
C ARG A 110 21.23 -25.34 -2.06
N GLU A 111 22.00 -26.15 -1.33
CA GLU A 111 22.63 -25.73 -0.08
C GLU A 111 23.70 -24.66 -0.31
N ASP A 112 24.56 -24.82 -1.32
CA ASP A 112 25.62 -23.85 -1.62
C ASP A 112 25.04 -22.51 -2.07
N ARG A 113 23.95 -22.54 -2.87
CA ARG A 113 23.20 -21.33 -3.23
C ARG A 113 22.58 -20.65 -2.01
N CYS A 114 22.00 -21.42 -1.08
CA CYS A 114 21.46 -20.87 0.16
C CYS A 114 22.55 -20.29 1.05
N LYS A 115 23.74 -20.92 1.13
CA LYS A 115 24.90 -20.40 1.89
C LYS A 115 25.36 -19.05 1.33
N ALA A 116 25.54 -18.95 0.02
CA ALA A 116 25.94 -17.69 -0.62
C ALA A 116 24.90 -16.58 -0.37
N GLN A 117 23.61 -16.85 -0.59
CA GLN A 117 22.55 -15.88 -0.28
C GLN A 117 22.51 -15.49 1.19
N LEU A 118 22.74 -16.44 2.09
CA LEU A 118 22.76 -16.19 3.53
C LEU A 118 23.89 -15.23 3.92
N GLU A 119 25.10 -15.46 3.41
CA GLU A 119 26.26 -14.61 3.66
C GLU A 119 26.02 -13.19 3.13
N ASP A 120 25.54 -13.07 1.89
CA ASP A 120 25.19 -11.77 1.28
C ASP A 120 24.15 -11.00 2.13
N ILE A 121 23.11 -11.69 2.62
CA ILE A 121 22.09 -11.05 3.44
C ILE A 121 22.66 -10.63 4.79
N LEU A 122 23.45 -11.50 5.45
CA LEU A 122 24.05 -11.17 6.74
C LEU A 122 24.95 -9.95 6.67
N ASP A 123 25.74 -9.81 5.61
CA ASP A 123 26.66 -8.69 5.40
C ASP A 123 25.94 -7.37 5.10
N MET A 124 24.74 -7.43 4.50
CA MET A 124 23.93 -6.24 4.20
C MET A 124 23.06 -5.76 5.38
N LEU A 125 22.89 -6.55 6.45
CA LEU A 125 21.95 -6.22 7.52
C LEU A 125 22.47 -5.05 8.39
N PRO A 126 21.69 -3.97 8.56
CA PRO A 126 22.05 -2.87 9.45
C PRO A 126 22.18 -3.31 10.91
N GLU A 127 22.92 -2.53 11.71
CA GLU A 127 22.99 -2.74 13.16
C GLU A 127 21.65 -2.43 13.85
N ASN A 128 21.48 -2.99 15.05
CA ASN A 128 20.28 -2.69 15.85
C ASN A 128 20.43 -1.29 16.47
N PHE A 129 19.31 -0.59 16.64
CA PHE A 129 19.25 0.69 17.35
C PHE A 129 19.52 0.48 18.84
N ASP A 130 20.46 1.24 19.41
CA ASP A 130 20.62 1.30 20.87
C ASP A 130 19.48 2.13 21.48
N MET A 131 18.43 1.43 21.91
CA MET A 131 17.24 2.08 22.46
C MET A 131 17.52 2.80 23.78
N LEU A 132 18.53 2.39 24.55
CA LEU A 132 18.89 3.06 25.80
C LEU A 132 19.54 4.39 25.48
N GLU A 133 20.55 4.40 24.61
CA GLU A 133 21.22 5.63 24.17
C GLU A 133 20.23 6.61 23.54
N ILE A 134 19.37 6.15 22.62
CA ILE A 134 18.40 7.02 21.95
C ILE A 134 17.41 7.61 22.97
N THR A 135 16.96 6.82 23.94
CA THR A 135 16.01 7.28 24.96
C THR A 135 16.65 8.29 25.93
N ASP A 136 17.91 8.09 26.31
CA ASP A 136 18.65 9.00 27.19
C ASP A 136 18.90 10.36 26.54
N ARG A 137 18.97 10.43 25.20
CA ARG A 137 19.07 11.70 24.44
C ARG A 137 17.75 12.47 24.32
N VAL A 138 16.61 11.90 24.75
CA VAL A 138 15.31 12.55 24.64
C VAL A 138 15.17 13.66 25.68
N GLU A 139 15.30 14.92 25.25
CA GLU A 139 15.03 16.08 26.09
C GLU A 139 13.52 16.29 26.33
N GLU A 140 12.73 16.27 25.25
CA GLU A 140 11.28 16.41 25.30
C GLU A 140 10.58 15.27 24.55
N ARG A 141 9.66 14.60 25.24
CA ARG A 141 8.90 13.49 24.65
C ARG A 141 7.69 13.97 23.84
N THR A 142 7.97 14.48 22.65
CA THR A 142 6.94 14.89 21.69
C THR A 142 6.22 13.66 21.10
N PRO A 143 5.01 13.84 20.50
CA PRO A 143 4.34 12.77 19.76
C PRO A 143 5.21 12.16 18.65
N TYR A 144 6.00 12.98 17.95
CA TYR A 144 6.90 12.51 16.89
C TYR A 144 8.05 11.66 17.42
N VAL A 145 8.69 12.07 18.53
CA VAL A 145 9.72 11.27 19.21
C VAL A 145 9.15 9.93 19.65
N SER A 146 7.93 9.91 20.19
CA SER A 146 7.27 8.67 20.61
C SER A 146 7.03 7.71 19.45
N VAL A 147 6.69 8.22 18.26
CA VAL A 147 6.58 7.41 17.03
C VAL A 147 7.95 6.86 16.64
N CYS A 148 8.98 7.71 16.57
CA CYS A 148 10.33 7.29 16.20
C CYS A 148 10.84 6.14 17.11
N LEU A 149 10.70 6.28 18.43
CA LEU A 149 11.10 5.23 19.38
C LEU A 149 10.34 3.91 19.19
N GLN A 150 9.03 3.97 18.94
CA GLN A 150 8.22 2.76 18.69
C GLN A 150 8.64 2.07 17.38
N GLU A 151 8.94 2.85 16.35
CA GLU A 151 9.37 2.34 15.04
C GLU A 151 10.77 1.74 15.10
N CYS A 152 11.73 2.37 15.80
CA CYS A 152 13.05 1.79 16.07
C CYS A 152 12.95 0.47 16.85
N GLY A 153 12.08 0.41 17.87
CA GLY A 153 11.83 -0.81 18.63
C GLY A 153 11.32 -1.96 17.76
N ARG A 154 10.36 -1.69 16.86
CA ARG A 154 9.85 -2.69 15.90
C ARG A 154 10.89 -3.11 14.87
N MET A 155 11.68 -2.17 14.37
CA MET A 155 12.78 -2.49 13.46
C MET A 155 13.81 -3.40 14.13
N ASN A 156 14.12 -3.17 15.41
CA ASN A 156 15.00 -4.06 16.18
C ASN A 156 14.45 -5.47 16.34
N GLU A 157 13.14 -5.63 16.56
CA GLU A 157 12.49 -6.95 16.62
C GLU A 157 12.63 -7.70 15.28
N LEU A 158 12.40 -7.00 14.16
CA LEU A 158 12.57 -7.57 12.83
C LEU A 158 14.04 -7.94 12.56
N LEU A 159 14.97 -7.01 12.73
CA LEU A 159 16.40 -7.22 12.50
C LEU A 159 16.96 -8.35 13.37
N SER A 160 16.57 -8.41 14.64
CA SER A 160 17.00 -9.47 15.56
C SER A 160 16.47 -10.84 15.13
N THR A 161 15.22 -10.90 14.67
CA THR A 161 14.58 -12.13 14.17
C THR A 161 15.27 -12.63 12.90
N ILE A 162 15.60 -11.73 11.97
CA ILE A 162 16.33 -12.08 10.74
C ILE A 162 17.73 -12.59 11.12
N LYS A 163 18.49 -11.81 11.88
CA LYS A 163 19.87 -12.15 12.29
C LYS A 163 19.94 -13.48 13.04
N SER A 164 19.04 -13.74 13.98
CA SER A 164 19.04 -15.01 14.73
C SER A 164 18.73 -16.18 13.81
N SER A 165 17.69 -16.06 12.98
CA SER A 165 17.31 -17.14 12.05
C SER A 165 18.39 -17.47 11.02
N LEU A 166 19.11 -16.47 10.50
CA LEU A 166 20.22 -16.68 9.57
C LEU A 166 21.45 -17.27 10.27
N LYS A 167 21.78 -16.83 11.48
CA LYS A 167 22.89 -17.41 12.26
C LYS A 167 22.64 -18.86 12.63
N GLU A 168 21.42 -19.20 13.04
CA GLU A 168 21.00 -20.57 13.31
C GLU A 168 21.11 -21.45 12.06
N LEU A 169 20.63 -20.94 10.92
CA LEU A 169 20.74 -21.64 9.64
C LEU A 169 22.21 -21.84 9.21
N ALA A 170 23.07 -20.85 9.41
CA ALA A 170 24.50 -20.95 9.10
C ALA A 170 25.19 -22.08 9.91
N LEU A 171 24.86 -22.20 11.20
CA LEU A 171 25.35 -23.27 12.05
C LEU A 171 24.81 -24.64 11.63
N GLY A 172 23.54 -24.71 11.21
CA GLY A 172 22.94 -25.92 10.65
C GLY A 172 23.63 -26.37 9.36
N LEU A 173 23.91 -25.44 8.45
CA LEU A 173 24.59 -25.68 7.18
C LEU A 173 26.08 -26.01 7.31
N LYS A 174 26.69 -25.68 8.45
CA LYS A 174 28.05 -26.08 8.82
C LYS A 174 28.11 -27.45 9.49
N GLY A 175 26.97 -27.97 9.95
CA GLY A 175 26.86 -29.24 10.68
C GLY A 175 27.06 -29.11 12.20
N ASP A 176 27.15 -27.89 12.73
CA ASP A 176 27.28 -27.61 14.16
C ASP A 176 25.93 -27.77 14.89
N LEU A 177 24.82 -27.61 14.17
CA LEU A 177 23.45 -27.85 14.64
C LEU A 177 22.72 -28.83 13.74
N THR A 178 21.80 -29.61 14.30
CA THR A 178 20.88 -30.43 13.51
C THR A 178 19.88 -29.51 12.80
N ILE A 179 19.73 -29.69 11.48
CA ILE A 179 18.76 -28.93 10.69
C ILE A 179 17.34 -29.20 11.22
N SER A 180 16.64 -28.12 11.55
CA SER A 180 15.26 -28.17 12.05
C SER A 180 14.26 -27.85 10.92
N GLU A 181 12.98 -28.17 11.13
CA GLU A 181 11.89 -27.84 10.20
C GLU A 181 11.84 -26.32 9.89
N GLN A 182 12.13 -25.47 10.88
CA GLN A 182 12.19 -24.01 10.68
C GLN A 182 13.33 -23.59 9.75
N MET A 183 14.48 -24.27 9.85
CA MET A 183 15.64 -24.04 8.97
C MET A 183 15.33 -24.49 7.53
N GLU A 184 14.68 -25.63 7.36
CA GLU A 184 14.27 -26.13 6.04
C GLU A 184 13.25 -25.18 5.38
N ALA A 185 12.27 -24.69 6.14
CA ALA A 185 11.29 -23.71 5.66
C ALA A 185 11.95 -22.38 5.26
N LEU A 186 12.96 -21.93 6.02
CA LEU A 186 13.76 -20.75 5.69
C LEU A 186 14.55 -20.97 4.39
N MET A 187 15.27 -22.08 4.26
CA MET A 187 16.00 -22.45 3.03
C MET A 187 15.08 -22.54 1.82
N GLN A 188 13.88 -23.09 1.98
CA GLN A 188 12.89 -23.14 0.90
C GLN A 188 12.39 -21.75 0.51
N SER A 189 12.12 -20.88 1.47
CA SER A 189 11.68 -19.51 1.21
C SER A 189 12.75 -18.71 0.46
N MET A 190 14.01 -18.81 0.90
CA MET A 190 15.17 -18.19 0.23
C MET A 190 15.35 -18.71 -1.20
N TYR A 191 15.23 -20.03 -1.39
CA TYR A 191 15.33 -20.65 -2.72
C TYR A 191 14.23 -20.18 -3.68
N LEU A 192 13.01 -19.99 -3.17
CA LEU A 192 11.86 -19.52 -3.96
C LEU A 192 11.81 -17.98 -4.11
N ASP A 193 12.81 -17.25 -3.60
CA ASP A 193 12.82 -15.78 -3.53
C ASP A 193 11.59 -15.19 -2.82
N VAL A 194 11.08 -15.89 -1.80
CA VAL A 194 9.93 -15.46 -0.99
C VAL A 194 10.39 -15.06 0.40
N VAL A 195 9.79 -14.01 0.95
CA VAL A 195 10.04 -13.59 2.33
C VAL A 195 9.58 -14.70 3.30
N PRO A 196 10.45 -15.22 4.18
CA PRO A 196 10.10 -16.23 5.15
C PRO A 196 8.95 -15.80 6.07
N ALA A 197 8.01 -16.72 6.35
CA ALA A 197 6.84 -16.43 7.19
C ALA A 197 7.19 -15.93 8.61
N LYS A 198 8.31 -16.43 9.17
CA LYS A 198 8.82 -15.98 10.48
C LYS A 198 9.22 -14.50 10.47
N TRP A 199 9.71 -13.99 9.34
CA TRP A 199 10.06 -12.58 9.16
C TRP A 199 8.80 -11.76 8.89
N GLU A 200 7.92 -12.25 8.01
CA GLU A 200 6.65 -11.58 7.69
C GLU A 200 5.77 -11.33 8.93
N ALA A 201 5.77 -12.27 9.90
CA ALA A 201 5.00 -12.16 11.14
C ALA A 201 5.35 -10.95 12.01
N VAL A 202 6.60 -10.48 11.95
CA VAL A 202 7.08 -9.30 12.68
C VAL A 202 7.34 -8.09 11.76
N ALA A 203 7.16 -8.27 10.44
CA ALA A 203 7.39 -7.25 9.44
C ALA A 203 6.15 -6.38 9.18
N TYR A 204 6.32 -5.41 8.30
CA TYR A 204 5.22 -4.69 7.66
C TYR A 204 4.63 -5.53 6.51
N PRO A 205 3.31 -5.41 6.22
CA PRO A 205 2.71 -6.06 5.06
C PRO A 205 3.40 -5.64 3.76
N SER A 206 3.77 -6.60 2.92
CA SER A 206 4.49 -6.40 1.66
C SER A 206 4.07 -7.46 0.64
N MET A 207 4.22 -7.15 -0.64
CA MET A 207 4.07 -8.13 -1.73
C MET A 207 5.37 -8.34 -2.51
N LYS A 208 6.46 -7.68 -2.11
CA LYS A 208 7.79 -7.83 -2.72
C LYS A 208 8.35 -9.24 -2.54
N THR A 209 9.11 -9.71 -3.53
CA THR A 209 9.99 -10.87 -3.38
C THR A 209 11.16 -10.55 -2.45
N LEU A 210 11.89 -11.59 -2.02
CA LEU A 210 12.88 -11.46 -0.94
C LEU A 210 13.95 -10.39 -1.23
N GLY A 211 14.55 -10.40 -2.42
CA GLY A 211 15.58 -9.41 -2.78
C GLY A 211 15.12 -7.95 -2.70
N PRO A 212 14.06 -7.54 -3.44
CA PRO A 212 13.48 -6.20 -3.34
C PRO A 212 12.97 -5.86 -1.92
N TRP A 213 12.44 -6.83 -1.18
CA TRP A 213 12.00 -6.62 0.19
C TRP A 213 13.15 -6.27 1.14
N LEU A 214 14.31 -6.94 1.02
CA LEU A 214 15.50 -6.61 1.81
C LEU A 214 16.00 -5.19 1.52
N LYS A 215 16.04 -4.78 0.25
CA LYS A 215 16.42 -3.42 -0.14
C LYS A 215 15.48 -2.37 0.44
N ASP A 216 14.17 -2.64 0.38
CA ASP A 216 13.13 -1.80 0.96
C ASP A 216 13.31 -1.70 2.49
N MET A 217 13.57 -2.81 3.19
CA MET A 217 13.83 -2.83 4.63
C MET A 217 15.06 -2.01 5.03
N ILE A 218 16.15 -2.09 4.25
CA ILE A 218 17.36 -1.28 4.49
C ILE A 218 17.04 0.21 4.37
N GLN A 219 16.34 0.64 3.31
CA GLN A 219 15.93 2.04 3.15
C GLN A 219 15.04 2.54 4.30
N ARG A 220 14.20 1.67 4.87
CA ARG A 220 13.41 2.00 6.07
C ARG A 220 14.28 2.21 7.28
N CYS A 221 15.29 1.37 7.44
CA CYS A 221 16.27 1.49 8.51
C CYS A 221 17.02 2.83 8.38
N ASP A 222 17.46 3.20 7.18
CA ASP A 222 18.17 4.46 6.92
C ASP A 222 17.35 5.69 7.34
N GLN A 223 16.05 5.70 7.04
CA GLN A 223 15.16 6.77 7.51
C GLN A 223 15.11 6.83 9.05
N LEU A 224 15.00 5.68 9.72
CA LEU A 224 14.95 5.62 11.19
C LEU A 224 16.29 6.00 11.82
N VAL A 225 17.41 5.66 11.21
CA VAL A 225 18.75 6.12 11.63
C VAL A 225 18.83 7.65 11.56
N SER A 226 18.45 8.24 10.42
CA SER A 226 18.44 9.70 10.27
C SER A 226 17.44 10.39 11.21
N TRP A 227 16.32 9.77 11.54
CA TRP A 227 15.33 10.37 12.44
C TRP A 227 15.75 10.24 13.92
N SER A 228 16.32 9.08 14.31
CA SER A 228 16.74 8.82 15.69
C SER A 228 18.02 9.55 16.08
N SER A 229 18.83 10.04 15.13
CA SER A 229 20.03 10.84 15.42
C SER A 229 19.67 12.19 16.04
N ASP A 230 18.76 12.92 15.41
CA ASP A 230 18.44 14.30 15.79
C ASP A 230 17.14 14.39 16.62
N LEU A 231 16.34 13.32 16.64
CA LEU A 231 15.02 13.22 17.31
C LEU A 231 14.02 14.33 16.93
N ASN A 232 14.34 15.13 15.92
CA ASN A 232 13.51 16.17 15.35
C ASN A 232 12.65 15.61 14.21
N LEU A 233 11.52 16.28 13.92
CA LEU A 233 10.69 15.93 12.77
C LEU A 233 11.51 16.08 11.47
N PRO A 234 11.66 15.02 10.65
CA PRO A 234 12.36 15.13 9.38
C PRO A 234 11.67 16.13 8.45
N LYS A 235 12.44 16.74 7.54
CA LYS A 235 11.93 17.70 6.55
C LYS A 235 10.74 17.16 5.75
N ALA A 236 10.78 15.88 5.42
CA ALA A 236 9.68 15.09 4.88
C ALA A 236 9.86 13.64 5.31
N VAL A 237 8.78 12.95 5.62
CA VAL A 237 8.79 11.55 6.06
C VAL A 237 8.36 10.65 4.91
N TRP A 238 9.17 9.64 4.58
CA TRP A 238 8.74 8.55 3.73
C TRP A 238 7.72 7.73 4.52
N LEU A 239 6.44 8.04 4.32
CA LEU A 239 5.36 7.44 5.09
C LEU A 239 5.30 5.90 4.94
N PRO A 240 5.54 5.32 3.74
CA PRO A 240 5.66 3.89 3.57
C PRO A 240 6.63 3.23 4.50
N ALA A 241 7.71 3.91 4.92
CA ALA A 241 8.78 3.28 5.68
C ALA A 241 8.39 2.87 7.10
N LEU A 242 7.33 3.47 7.64
CA LEU A 242 6.86 3.20 8.99
C LEU A 242 6.10 1.87 9.03
N PHE A 243 6.32 1.08 10.09
CA PHE A 243 5.50 -0.07 10.42
C PHE A 243 4.07 0.36 10.76
N ASN A 244 3.91 1.47 11.50
CA ASN A 244 2.61 2.03 11.88
C ASN A 244 2.43 3.49 11.41
N PRO A 245 2.14 3.72 10.12
CA PRO A 245 1.91 5.07 9.60
C PRO A 245 0.74 5.79 10.27
N GLN A 246 -0.28 5.08 10.77
CA GLN A 246 -1.39 5.70 11.51
C GLN A 246 -0.92 6.39 12.79
N SER A 247 0.08 5.83 13.47
CA SER A 247 0.68 6.45 14.67
C SER A 247 1.27 7.82 14.33
N PHE A 248 1.97 7.92 13.19
CA PHE A 248 2.50 9.18 12.69
C PHE A 248 1.42 10.18 12.33
N LEU A 249 0.38 9.77 11.58
CA LEU A 249 -0.74 10.66 11.22
C LEU A 249 -1.45 11.19 12.48
N ARG A 250 -1.61 10.36 13.51
CA ARG A 250 -2.13 10.77 14.82
C ARG A 250 -1.17 11.69 15.57
N ALA A 251 0.14 11.47 15.48
CA ALA A 251 1.14 12.35 16.07
C ALA A 251 1.07 13.77 15.47
N VAL A 252 0.80 13.89 14.16
CA VAL A 252 0.54 15.19 13.51
C VAL A 252 -0.67 15.90 14.11
N LEU A 253 -1.77 15.18 14.30
CA LEU A 253 -2.98 15.71 14.95
C LEU A 253 -2.69 16.15 16.39
N GLN A 254 -2.02 15.31 17.17
CA GLN A 254 -1.69 15.56 18.57
C GLN A 254 -0.74 16.76 18.74
N SER A 255 0.30 16.85 17.92
CA SER A 255 1.27 17.95 17.97
C SER A 255 0.57 19.29 17.69
N THR A 256 -0.24 19.34 16.64
CA THR A 256 -0.97 20.55 16.26
C THR A 256 -2.04 20.93 17.30
N ALA A 257 -2.75 19.94 17.85
CA ALA A 257 -3.74 20.17 18.90
C ALA A 257 -3.12 20.72 20.18
N ARG A 258 -1.96 20.20 20.61
CA ARG A 258 -1.23 20.70 21.79
C ARG A 258 -0.75 22.13 21.61
N MET A 259 -0.17 22.43 20.45
CA MET A 259 0.36 23.76 20.13
C MET A 259 -0.74 24.83 20.08
N ASN A 260 -1.91 24.49 19.52
CA ASN A 260 -3.05 25.40 19.41
C ASN A 260 -4.06 25.30 20.58
N GLN A 261 -3.81 24.44 21.57
CA GLN A 261 -4.71 24.15 22.69
C GLN A 261 -6.13 23.73 22.24
N TRP A 262 -6.21 22.95 21.16
CA TRP A 262 -7.47 22.45 20.61
C TRP A 262 -7.80 21.05 21.15
N PRO A 263 -9.09 20.72 21.28
CA PRO A 263 -9.52 19.39 21.72
C PRO A 263 -9.32 18.36 20.60
N LEU A 264 -8.60 17.27 20.90
CA LEU A 264 -8.12 16.28 19.91
C LEU A 264 -9.27 15.56 19.17
N ASP A 265 -10.40 15.36 19.84
CA ASP A 265 -11.60 14.70 19.31
C ASP A 265 -12.28 15.48 18.18
N LYS A 266 -12.03 16.79 18.08
CA LYS A 266 -12.58 17.66 17.02
C LYS A 266 -11.59 17.94 15.90
N MET A 267 -10.43 17.28 15.91
CA MET A 267 -9.40 17.47 14.90
C MET A 267 -9.66 16.58 13.69
N ALA A 268 -9.47 17.13 12.50
CA ALA A 268 -9.44 16.43 11.24
C ALA A 268 -8.08 16.61 10.56
N LEU A 269 -7.60 15.55 9.92
CA LEU A 269 -6.42 15.62 9.08
C LEU A 269 -6.86 16.02 7.67
N ILE A 270 -6.24 17.05 7.11
CA ILE A 270 -6.46 17.52 5.75
C ILE A 270 -5.15 17.38 4.99
N THR A 271 -5.25 16.88 3.76
CA THR A 271 -4.10 16.65 2.90
C THR A 271 -4.08 17.63 1.74
N ASP A 272 -2.93 18.21 1.44
CA ASP A 272 -2.73 19.03 0.24
C ASP A 272 -1.52 18.50 -0.53
N VAL A 273 -1.77 17.99 -1.74
CA VAL A 273 -0.69 17.51 -2.62
C VAL A 273 0.08 18.71 -3.13
N THR A 274 1.37 18.77 -2.81
CA THR A 274 2.19 19.94 -3.14
C THR A 274 2.55 19.99 -4.61
N LYS A 275 2.92 21.17 -5.10
CA LYS A 275 3.54 21.35 -6.43
C LYS A 275 5.07 21.22 -6.38
N LYS A 276 5.63 21.07 -5.18
CA LYS A 276 7.07 21.04 -4.95
C LYS A 276 7.60 19.64 -5.19
N GLU A 277 8.84 19.55 -5.65
CA GLU A 277 9.57 18.28 -5.64
C GLU A 277 10.20 18.05 -4.26
N LEU A 278 10.52 16.79 -3.95
CA LEU A 278 11.08 16.41 -2.65
C LEU A 278 12.39 17.16 -2.32
N SER A 279 13.20 17.45 -3.34
CA SER A 279 14.47 18.19 -3.21
C SER A 279 14.28 19.65 -2.80
N GLU A 280 13.11 20.24 -3.07
CA GLU A 280 12.79 21.62 -2.72
C GLU A 280 12.30 21.77 -1.26
N ILE A 281 12.03 20.65 -0.59
CA ILE A 281 11.65 20.62 0.82
C ILE A 281 12.93 20.56 1.65
N THR A 282 13.35 21.71 2.18
CA THR A 282 14.58 21.85 2.95
C THR A 282 14.38 21.76 4.46
N ALA A 283 13.18 22.04 4.95
CA ALA A 283 12.86 22.06 6.38
C ALA A 283 11.41 21.59 6.63
N PRO A 284 11.12 21.05 7.83
CA PRO A 284 9.75 20.71 8.21
C PRO A 284 8.87 21.98 8.27
N PRO A 285 7.56 21.84 8.06
CA PRO A 285 6.64 22.98 8.18
C PRO A 285 6.48 23.38 9.65
N ARG A 286 6.10 24.64 9.90
CA ARG A 286 5.85 25.13 11.27
C ARG A 286 4.70 24.38 11.96
N GLU A 287 3.69 24.00 11.19
CA GLU A 287 2.57 23.17 11.64
C GLU A 287 2.37 22.03 10.64
N GLY A 288 2.05 20.84 11.14
CA GLY A 288 1.82 19.68 10.29
C GLY A 288 3.10 18.91 9.94
N ALA A 289 3.09 18.18 8.83
CA ALA A 289 4.25 17.45 8.34
C ALA A 289 4.19 17.26 6.82
N TYR A 290 5.35 17.11 6.16
CA TYR A 290 5.41 16.63 4.79
C TYR A 290 5.60 15.11 4.77
N ILE A 291 4.89 14.43 3.86
CA ILE A 291 5.07 13.01 3.58
C ILE A 291 5.30 12.77 2.09
N TYR A 292 5.93 11.66 1.74
CA TYR A 292 6.12 11.24 0.35
C TYR A 292 6.14 9.71 0.20
N GLY A 293 6.25 9.24 -1.05
CA GLY A 293 6.33 7.83 -1.41
C GLY A 293 4.98 7.13 -1.54
N LEU A 294 3.92 7.88 -1.85
CA LEU A 294 2.61 7.30 -2.13
C LEU A 294 2.39 7.20 -3.62
N TYR A 295 1.78 6.11 -4.05
CA TYR A 295 1.42 5.83 -5.43
C TYR A 295 -0.09 5.87 -5.60
N MET A 296 -0.57 6.34 -6.75
CA MET A 296 -1.99 6.30 -7.07
C MET A 296 -2.30 5.07 -7.91
N GLU A 297 -3.36 4.35 -7.56
CA GLU A 297 -3.90 3.25 -8.38
C GLU A 297 -5.23 3.69 -9.00
N GLY A 298 -5.50 3.30 -10.26
CA GLY A 298 -6.74 3.60 -10.97
C GLY A 298 -6.83 5.02 -11.55
N ALA A 299 -5.98 5.94 -11.12
CA ALA A 299 -5.90 7.31 -11.61
C ALA A 299 -4.47 7.85 -11.53
N ARG A 300 -4.29 9.12 -11.86
CA ARG A 300 -3.02 9.84 -11.70
C ARG A 300 -3.23 11.24 -11.14
N TRP A 301 -2.20 11.79 -10.51
CA TRP A 301 -2.18 13.19 -10.11
C TRP A 301 -1.62 14.07 -11.23
N ASP A 302 -2.39 15.06 -11.69
CA ASP A 302 -1.90 16.06 -12.64
C ASP A 302 -1.21 17.21 -11.90
N LYS A 303 0.13 17.24 -11.93
CA LYS A 303 0.95 18.28 -11.28
C LYS A 303 0.60 19.70 -11.78
N LYS A 304 0.26 19.86 -13.07
CA LYS A 304 -0.07 21.18 -13.65
C LYS A 304 -1.50 21.61 -13.25
N GLY A 305 -2.44 20.69 -13.37
CA GLY A 305 -3.86 20.90 -13.06
C GLY A 305 -4.19 20.97 -11.56
N GLY A 306 -3.36 20.37 -10.71
CA GLY A 306 -3.54 20.29 -9.27
C GLY A 306 -4.74 19.44 -8.86
N CYS A 307 -5.06 18.38 -9.61
CA CYS A 307 -6.20 17.51 -9.38
C CYS A 307 -5.99 16.11 -9.96
N ILE A 308 -6.85 15.16 -9.57
CA ILE A 308 -6.89 13.80 -10.13
C ILE A 308 -7.28 13.86 -11.61
N ARG A 309 -6.66 12.99 -12.41
CA ARG A 309 -6.99 12.69 -13.81
C ARG A 309 -6.99 11.19 -14.03
N ASP A 310 -7.59 10.75 -15.13
CA ASP A 310 -7.55 9.35 -15.54
C ASP A 310 -6.10 8.86 -15.70
N SER A 311 -5.86 7.58 -15.41
CA SER A 311 -4.53 6.98 -15.53
C SER A 311 -4.02 6.99 -16.99
N ILE A 312 -2.72 6.74 -17.19
CA ILE A 312 -2.13 6.53 -18.52
C ILE A 312 -1.99 5.02 -18.73
N LEU A 313 -2.28 4.54 -19.93
CA LEU A 313 -2.10 3.12 -20.26
C LEU A 313 -0.66 2.67 -19.98
N LYS A 314 -0.50 1.53 -19.29
CA LYS A 314 0.78 0.95 -18.83
C LYS A 314 1.48 1.69 -17.68
N ASP A 315 0.98 2.84 -17.25
CA ASP A 315 1.43 3.52 -16.03
C ASP A 315 0.53 3.12 -14.86
N LEU A 316 0.86 2.00 -14.22
CA LEU A 316 -0.04 1.34 -13.25
C LEU A 316 -0.07 2.06 -11.89
N PHE A 317 1.07 2.59 -11.45
CA PHE A 317 1.27 3.20 -10.12
C PHE A 317 2.04 4.52 -10.23
N PRO A 318 1.46 5.57 -10.81
CA PRO A 318 2.09 6.89 -10.82
C PRO A 318 2.33 7.39 -9.38
N GLU A 319 3.55 7.85 -9.10
CA GLU A 319 3.93 8.41 -7.80
C GLU A 319 3.33 9.82 -7.60
N LEU A 320 2.83 10.09 -6.40
CA LEU A 320 2.36 11.42 -6.02
C LEU A 320 3.55 12.32 -5.63
N PRO A 321 3.47 13.63 -5.92
CA PRO A 321 4.31 14.61 -5.25
C PRO A 321 4.21 14.52 -3.72
N PRO A 322 5.17 15.08 -2.99
CA PRO A 322 5.07 15.24 -1.55
C PRO A 322 3.73 15.85 -1.14
N ILE A 323 3.12 15.29 -0.09
CA ILE A 323 1.83 15.73 0.44
C ILE A 323 2.08 16.48 1.74
N TYR A 324 1.47 17.65 1.87
CA TYR A 324 1.42 18.39 3.11
C TYR A 324 0.25 17.89 3.95
N LEU A 325 0.55 17.40 5.15
CA LEU A 325 -0.42 17.03 6.16
C LEU A 325 -0.68 18.23 7.07
N LYS A 326 -1.92 18.70 7.09
CA LYS A 326 -2.37 19.77 7.96
C LYS A 326 -3.45 19.25 8.90
N ALA A 327 -3.32 19.54 10.19
CA ALA A 327 -4.37 19.26 11.16
C ALA A 327 -5.20 20.53 11.38
N VAL A 328 -6.52 20.42 11.23
CA VAL A 328 -7.48 21.52 11.45
C VAL A 328 -8.63 21.04 12.31
N THR A 329 -9.43 21.95 12.84
CA THR A 329 -10.71 21.59 13.46
C THR A 329 -11.72 21.17 12.39
N ALA A 330 -12.57 20.19 12.68
CA ALA A 330 -13.47 19.58 11.69
C ALA A 330 -14.43 20.57 11.01
N ASP A 331 -14.79 21.66 11.70
CA ASP A 331 -15.58 22.79 11.18
C ASP A 331 -14.85 23.61 10.09
N LYS A 332 -13.52 23.58 10.08
CA LYS A 332 -12.67 24.29 9.11
C LYS A 332 -12.16 23.39 7.99
N ALA A 333 -12.57 22.12 7.95
CA ALA A 333 -12.24 21.20 6.89
C ALA A 333 -12.98 21.61 5.60
N ASP A 334 -12.23 22.10 4.60
CA ASP A 334 -12.79 22.32 3.27
C ASP A 334 -12.83 20.98 2.51
N LEU A 335 -14.04 20.45 2.34
CA LEU A 335 -14.30 19.19 1.65
C LEU A 335 -14.91 19.42 0.26
N LYS A 336 -14.90 20.66 -0.24
CA LYS A 336 -15.44 20.96 -1.56
C LYS A 336 -14.47 20.52 -2.66
N ASP A 337 -15.01 19.91 -3.72
CA ASP A 337 -14.24 19.48 -4.90
C ASP A 337 -13.09 18.51 -4.53
N VAL A 338 -13.36 17.65 -3.53
CA VAL A 338 -12.41 16.68 -2.98
C VAL A 338 -12.95 15.26 -3.16
N TYR A 339 -12.05 14.35 -3.51
CA TYR A 339 -12.25 12.91 -3.43
C TYR A 339 -11.56 12.40 -2.16
N ASP A 340 -12.35 11.84 -1.26
CA ASP A 340 -11.88 11.08 -0.10
C ASP A 340 -11.24 9.76 -0.58
N CYS A 341 -9.93 9.79 -0.77
CA CYS A 341 -9.15 8.69 -1.34
C CYS A 341 -8.62 7.77 -0.23
N PRO A 342 -8.98 6.48 -0.21
CA PRO A 342 -8.47 5.55 0.79
C PRO A 342 -6.98 5.25 0.55
N VAL A 343 -6.22 5.16 1.64
CA VAL A 343 -4.78 4.88 1.66
C VAL A 343 -4.54 3.49 2.27
N TYR A 344 -3.80 2.65 1.55
CA TYR A 344 -3.47 1.28 1.97
C TYR A 344 -1.95 1.05 2.00
N LYS A 345 -1.50 0.11 2.84
CA LYS A 345 -0.08 -0.31 2.82
C LYS A 345 0.27 -1.05 1.54
N THR A 346 -0.62 -1.95 1.09
CA THR A 346 -0.41 -2.77 -0.10
C THR A 346 -1.72 -2.89 -0.89
N LYS A 347 -1.66 -3.55 -2.05
CA LYS A 347 -2.84 -3.85 -2.88
C LYS A 347 -3.81 -4.84 -2.26
N ARG A 348 -3.41 -5.58 -1.21
CA ARG A 348 -4.34 -6.41 -0.40
C ARG A 348 -5.15 -5.45 0.46
N ARG A 349 -6.11 -4.77 -0.19
CA ARG A 349 -7.07 -3.84 0.42
C ARG A 349 -7.87 -4.54 1.51
N GLY A 350 -8.40 -3.78 2.46
CA GLY A 350 -9.09 -4.29 3.65
C GLY A 350 -8.21 -4.18 4.90
N PRO A 351 -7.47 -5.24 5.30
CA PRO A 351 -6.69 -5.24 6.54
C PRO A 351 -5.51 -4.27 6.52
N THR A 352 -5.13 -3.77 5.33
CA THR A 352 -4.02 -2.81 5.16
C THR A 352 -4.48 -1.36 5.09
N TYR A 353 -5.76 -1.07 5.36
CA TYR A 353 -6.28 0.29 5.39
C TYR A 353 -5.59 1.13 6.48
N ILE A 354 -5.28 2.39 6.14
CA ILE A 354 -4.53 3.31 7.00
C ILE A 354 -5.37 4.53 7.32
N TRP A 355 -5.79 5.27 6.30
CA TRP A 355 -6.46 6.55 6.43
C TRP A 355 -7.18 6.92 5.13
N THR A 356 -7.96 8.00 5.14
CA THR A 356 -8.59 8.60 3.96
C THR A 356 -8.04 10.00 3.73
N PHE A 357 -7.41 10.22 2.58
CA PHE A 357 -6.82 11.51 2.21
C PHE A 357 -7.74 12.29 1.28
N GLN A 358 -7.84 13.59 1.54
CA GLN A 358 -8.60 14.55 0.74
C GLN A 358 -7.79 14.94 -0.48
N ILE A 359 -8.14 14.39 -1.64
CA ILE A 359 -7.44 14.66 -2.90
C ILE A 359 -8.33 15.49 -3.82
N LYS A 360 -7.81 16.61 -4.33
CA LYS A 360 -8.59 17.53 -5.18
C LYS A 360 -9.04 16.86 -6.49
N THR A 361 -10.29 17.09 -6.87
CA THR A 361 -10.90 16.58 -8.10
C THR A 361 -11.70 17.68 -8.80
N ARG A 362 -11.79 17.61 -10.13
CA ARG A 362 -12.73 18.42 -10.93
C ARG A 362 -13.94 17.60 -11.41
N GLU A 363 -13.82 16.28 -11.34
CA GLU A 363 -14.87 15.33 -11.68
C GLU A 363 -15.66 14.95 -10.42
N PRO A 364 -16.92 14.50 -10.56
CA PRO A 364 -17.70 13.99 -9.43
C PRO A 364 -16.95 12.86 -8.71
N PRO A 365 -16.91 12.85 -7.36
CA PRO A 365 -16.23 11.80 -6.59
C PRO A 365 -16.67 10.38 -6.95
N ALA A 366 -17.93 10.19 -7.36
CA ALA A 366 -18.48 8.90 -7.80
C ALA A 366 -17.65 8.24 -8.91
N LYS A 367 -17.10 9.01 -9.86
CA LYS A 367 -16.23 8.49 -10.93
C LYS A 367 -15.03 7.74 -10.34
N TRP A 368 -14.36 8.34 -9.35
CA TRP A 368 -13.16 7.78 -8.75
C TRP A 368 -13.45 6.62 -7.81
N ILE A 369 -14.63 6.63 -7.17
CA ILE A 369 -15.11 5.50 -6.38
C ILE A 369 -15.30 4.28 -7.28
N LEU A 370 -16.02 4.43 -8.41
CA LEU A 370 -16.26 3.35 -9.37
C LEU A 370 -14.97 2.86 -10.02
N ALA A 371 -14.05 3.78 -10.33
CA ALA A 371 -12.71 3.44 -10.84
C ALA A 371 -11.80 2.78 -9.79
N GLY A 372 -12.25 2.64 -8.54
CA GLY A 372 -11.51 1.98 -7.47
C GLY A 372 -10.23 2.72 -7.08
N VAL A 373 -10.21 4.06 -7.23
CA VAL A 373 -9.00 4.88 -7.02
C VAL A 373 -8.58 4.85 -5.56
N SER A 374 -7.30 4.57 -5.33
CA SER A 374 -6.70 4.52 -3.99
C SER A 374 -5.27 5.04 -4.00
N LEU A 375 -4.74 5.33 -2.81
CA LEU A 375 -3.32 5.53 -2.59
C LEU A 375 -2.68 4.29 -1.98
N LEU A 376 -1.49 3.92 -2.47
CA LEU A 376 -0.72 2.78 -2.03
C LEU A 376 0.64 3.24 -1.50
N MET A 377 1.12 2.60 -0.44
CA MET A 377 2.48 2.84 0.07
C MET A 377 3.57 2.08 -0.68
N ALA A 378 3.19 1.11 -1.50
CA ALA A 378 4.11 0.31 -2.29
C ALA A 378 3.51 0.03 -3.68
N ALA A 379 4.34 0.14 -4.72
CA ALA A 379 3.99 -0.14 -6.11
C ALA A 379 4.28 -1.60 -6.52
N ASP A 380 4.13 -2.54 -5.59
CA ASP A 380 4.53 -3.95 -5.78
C ASP A 380 3.54 -4.65 -6.74
N ILE A 381 4.03 -5.34 -7.78
CA ILE A 381 3.23 -6.12 -8.76
C ILE A 381 3.38 -7.61 -8.53
#